data_AF-A0A7C4SKI3-F1
#
_entry.id   AF-A0A7C4SKI3-F1
#
_cell.length_a   1.000
_cell.length_b   1.000
_cell.length_c   1.000
_cell.angle_alpha   90.00
_cell.angle_beta   90.00
_cell.angle_gamma   90.00
#
_symmetry.space_group_name_H-M   'P 1'
#
loop_
_entity.id
_entity.type
_entity.pdbx_description
1 polymer ?
#
loop_
_entity_poly.entity_id
_entity_poly.type
_entity_poly.pdbx_seq_one_letter_code
_entity_poly.pdbx_strand_id
1 'polypeptide(L)'
;MAVDSIAAKTMGFDPMNIKYLRIAHERGLGCADVDQIDLIGDLDLKKFDFKFKVKRSPVVFFDQLLRGKPVLDRLLFHTPMFKLAILASHIYHDYVWYPTVGRIRVSRFLKTGWGKLWLKYPYGEYPRDVQLKEWDPY
;
A
#
# COMPACT_ATOMS: atom_id res chain seq x y z
N MET A 1 -15.62 9.31 -6.84
CA MET A 1 -15.78 9.54 -5.38
C MET A 1 -16.80 8.62 -4.73
N ALA A 2 -17.97 8.33 -5.32
CA ALA A 2 -18.87 7.30 -4.78
C ALA A 2 -18.17 5.93 -4.61
N VAL A 3 -17.45 5.49 -5.65
CA VAL A 3 -16.63 4.26 -5.62
C VAL A 3 -15.59 4.29 -4.50
N ASP A 4 -14.94 5.43 -4.27
CA ASP A 4 -13.93 5.58 -3.21
C ASP A 4 -14.56 5.47 -1.81
N SER A 5 -15.76 6.01 -1.61
CA SER A 5 -16.53 5.89 -0.37
C SER A 5 -16.95 4.45 -0.11
N ILE A 6 -17.42 3.74 -1.14
CA ILE A 6 -17.74 2.31 -1.05
C ILE A 6 -16.49 1.49 -0.74
N ALA A 7 -15.37 1.77 -1.40
CA ALA A 7 -14.10 1.08 -1.16
C ALA A 7 -13.62 1.30 0.28
N ALA A 8 -13.66 2.53 0.78
CA ALA A 8 -13.32 2.85 2.17
C ALA A 8 -14.21 2.08 3.16
N LYS A 9 -15.53 2.06 2.93
CA LYS A 9 -16.48 1.32 3.76
C LYS A 9 -16.20 -0.19 3.77
N THR A 10 -15.96 -0.77 2.60
CA THR A 10 -15.66 -2.20 2.43
C THR A 10 -14.37 -2.59 3.17
N MET A 11 -13.36 -1.71 3.14
CA MET A 11 -12.11 -1.90 3.89
C MET A 11 -12.27 -1.77 5.41
N GLY A 12 -13.44 -1.32 5.89
CA GLY A 12 -13.73 -1.09 7.31
C GLY A 12 -13.38 0.31 7.80
N PHE A 13 -13.19 1.26 6.89
CA PHE A 13 -12.99 2.68 7.23
C PHE A 13 -14.30 3.45 7.11
N ASP A 14 -14.42 4.51 7.92
CA ASP A 14 -15.49 5.48 7.76
C ASP A 14 -15.07 6.51 6.69
N PRO A 15 -15.82 6.63 5.57
CA PRO A 15 -15.52 7.58 4.51
C PRO A 15 -15.46 9.03 5.00
N MET A 16 -16.24 9.41 6.01
CA MET A 16 -16.26 10.78 6.54
C MET A 16 -15.00 11.12 7.35
N ASN A 17 -14.33 10.12 7.92
CA ASN A 17 -13.05 10.31 8.59
C ASN A 17 -11.90 10.56 7.60
N ILE A 18 -12.10 10.25 6.33
CA ILE A 18 -11.10 10.47 5.29
C ILE A 18 -11.20 11.91 4.78
N LYS A 19 -10.21 12.74 5.15
CA LYS A 19 -10.23 14.19 4.91
C LYS A 19 -10.57 14.60 3.47
N TYR A 20 -10.03 13.91 2.46
CA TYR A 20 -10.30 14.27 1.06
C TYR A 20 -11.72 13.88 0.61
N LEU A 21 -12.26 12.74 1.08
CA LEU A 21 -13.64 12.34 0.81
C LEU A 21 -14.61 13.32 1.48
N ARG A 22 -14.35 13.67 2.74
CA ARG A 22 -15.13 14.67 3.47
C ARG A 22 -15.13 16.02 2.77
N ILE A 23 -13.97 16.54 2.37
CA ILE A 23 -13.88 17.83 1.67
C ILE A 23 -14.64 17.79 0.33
N ALA A 24 -14.54 16.70 -0.42
CA ALA A 24 -15.27 16.59 -1.67
C ALA A 24 -16.78 16.50 -1.47
N HIS A 25 -17.23 15.83 -0.41
CA HIS A 25 -18.63 15.79 -0.03
C HIS A 25 -19.16 17.16 0.40
N GLU A 26 -18.43 17.86 1.28
CA GLU A 26 -18.74 19.23 1.71
C GLU A 26 -18.79 20.21 0.53
N ARG A 27 -18.01 19.97 -0.54
CA ARG A 27 -17.98 20.79 -1.76
C ARG A 27 -18.97 20.34 -2.84
N GLY A 28 -19.77 19.29 -2.60
CA GLY A 28 -20.69 18.73 -3.60
C GLY A 28 -20.02 18.11 -4.82
N LEU A 29 -18.71 17.84 -4.76
CA LEU A 29 -17.92 17.21 -5.83
C LEU A 29 -18.01 15.68 -5.79
N GLY A 30 -18.62 15.12 -4.75
CA GLY A 30 -18.82 13.68 -4.58
C GLY A 30 -19.70 13.33 -3.39
N CYS A 31 -20.00 12.04 -3.22
CA CYS A 31 -20.78 11.53 -2.10
C CYS A 31 -19.89 10.68 -1.18
N ALA A 32 -19.66 11.15 0.05
CA ALA A 32 -18.99 10.37 1.09
C ALA A 32 -19.96 9.55 1.94
N ASP A 33 -21.23 9.95 1.96
CA ASP A 33 -22.29 9.21 2.62
C ASP A 33 -22.66 7.98 1.78
N VAL A 34 -22.44 6.80 2.35
CA VAL A 34 -22.69 5.53 1.66
C VAL A 34 -24.18 5.27 1.54
N ASP A 35 -24.99 5.78 2.46
CA ASP A 35 -26.45 5.55 2.46
C ASP A 35 -27.15 6.34 1.34
N GLN A 36 -26.47 7.34 0.76
CA GLN A 36 -26.95 8.11 -0.39
C GLN A 36 -26.52 7.53 -1.73
N ILE A 37 -25.73 6.45 -1.74
CA ILE A 37 -25.22 5.82 -2.97
C ILE A 37 -26.12 4.64 -3.32
N ASP A 38 -26.79 4.71 -4.46
CA ASP A 38 -27.56 3.59 -5.00
C ASP A 38 -26.62 2.58 -5.66
N LEU A 39 -26.75 1.32 -5.26
CA LEU A 39 -25.88 0.22 -5.67
C LEU A 39 -26.68 -0.74 -6.53
N ILE A 40 -26.36 -0.75 -7.82
CA ILE A 40 -27.02 -1.65 -8.77
C ILE A 40 -26.33 -3.02 -8.70
N GLY A 41 -26.98 -4.00 -8.07
CA GLY A 41 -26.55 -5.41 -8.00
C GLY A 41 -26.75 -6.08 -6.63
N ASP A 42 -26.57 -7.41 -6.54
CA ASP A 42 -26.71 -8.24 -5.31
C ASP A 42 -25.53 -8.07 -4.31
N LEU A 43 -25.04 -6.85 -4.12
CA LEU A 43 -23.92 -6.55 -3.25
C LEU A 43 -24.38 -5.92 -1.92
N ASP A 44 -24.55 -6.77 -0.91
CA ASP A 44 -24.76 -6.34 0.47
C ASP A 44 -23.47 -5.78 1.07
N LEU A 45 -23.24 -4.47 0.97
CA LEU A 45 -22.07 -3.83 1.58
C LEU A 45 -21.99 -4.00 3.10
N LYS A 46 -23.13 -4.22 3.77
CA LYS A 46 -23.18 -4.49 5.21
C LYS A 46 -22.47 -5.81 5.58
N LYS A 47 -22.28 -6.73 4.64
CA LYS A 47 -21.61 -8.03 4.87
C LYS A 47 -20.09 -7.94 4.73
N PHE A 48 -19.56 -6.89 4.09
CA PHE A 48 -18.12 -6.75 3.82
C PHE A 48 -17.50 -5.68 4.73
N ASP A 49 -16.90 -6.13 5.82
CA ASP A 49 -16.03 -5.31 6.68
C ASP A 49 -14.71 -6.06 6.91
N PHE A 50 -13.69 -5.71 6.11
CA PHE A 50 -12.37 -6.32 6.20
C PHE A 50 -11.56 -5.87 7.43
N LYS A 51 -12.04 -4.86 8.19
CA LYS A 51 -11.40 -4.33 9.41
C LYS A 51 -9.91 -4.06 9.25
N PHE A 52 -9.53 -3.46 8.13
CA PHE A 52 -8.12 -3.17 7.87
C PHE A 52 -7.58 -2.20 8.93
N LYS A 53 -6.41 -2.54 9.48
CA LYS A 53 -5.69 -1.67 10.42
C LYS A 53 -4.50 -1.06 9.69
N VAL A 54 -4.62 0.22 9.37
CA VAL A 54 -3.48 0.99 8.84
C VAL A 54 -2.54 1.32 10.00
N LYS A 55 -1.26 0.99 9.85
CA LYS A 55 -0.19 1.48 10.71
C LYS A 55 0.72 2.39 9.91
N ARG A 56 1.09 3.53 10.50
CA ARG A 56 2.14 4.37 9.91
C ARG A 56 3.49 3.73 10.20
N SER A 57 4.22 3.41 9.14
CA SER A 57 5.62 3.01 9.28
C SER A 57 6.43 4.23 9.76
N PRO A 58 7.46 4.03 10.60
CA PRO A 58 8.38 5.11 10.99
C PRO A 58 8.90 5.88 9.77
N VAL A 59 9.19 5.20 8.66
CA VAL A 59 9.67 5.81 7.41
C VAL A 59 8.67 6.84 6.87
N VAL A 60 7.38 6.49 6.82
CA VAL A 60 6.31 7.38 6.33
C VAL A 60 6.11 8.57 7.27
N PHE A 61 6.25 8.34 8.58
CA PHE A 61 6.18 9.42 9.57
C PHE A 61 7.34 10.41 9.42
N PHE A 62 8.57 9.92 9.27
CA PHE A 62 9.75 10.76 9.05
C PHE A 62 9.65 11.53 7.74
N ASP A 63 9.22 10.90 6.64
CA ASP A 63 8.99 11.57 5.36
C ASP A 63 7.98 12.73 5.49
N GLN A 64 6.85 12.49 6.16
CA GLN A 64 5.84 13.52 6.40
C GLN A 64 6.35 14.68 7.27
N LEU A 65 7.29 14.41 8.20
CA LEU A 65 7.88 15.41 9.07
C LEU A 65 8.94 16.27 8.36
N LEU A 66 9.63 15.69 7.38
CA LEU A 66 10.61 16.38 6.54
C LEU A 66 9.94 17.25 5.47
N ARG A 67 8.78 16.81 4.97
CA ARG A 67 7.99 17.52 3.95
C ARG A 67 7.64 18.95 4.40
N GLY A 68 8.18 19.94 3.69
CA GLY A 68 7.98 21.38 3.97
C GLY A 68 9.11 22.06 4.74
N LYS A 69 10.23 21.35 5.00
CA LYS A 69 11.45 21.91 5.61
C LYS A 69 12.60 21.95 4.57
N PRO A 70 12.71 23.01 3.75
CA PRO A 70 13.60 23.04 2.59
C PRO A 70 15.10 22.92 2.91
N VAL A 71 15.51 23.25 4.14
CA VAL A 71 16.91 23.14 4.60
C VAL A 71 17.27 21.69 4.92
N LEU A 72 16.35 20.94 5.54
CA LEU A 72 16.56 19.52 5.83
C LEU A 72 16.48 18.68 4.57
N ASP A 73 15.54 18.98 3.66
CA ASP A 73 15.45 18.28 2.38
C ASP A 73 16.75 18.41 1.58
N ARG A 74 17.35 19.61 1.57
CA ARG A 74 18.62 19.82 0.86
C ARG A 74 19.79 19.07 1.52
N LEU A 75 19.84 19.01 2.85
CA LEU A 75 20.90 18.28 3.54
C LEU A 75 20.73 16.76 3.42
N LEU A 76 19.51 16.25 3.53
CA LEU A 76 19.24 14.81 3.50
C LEU A 76 19.26 14.21 2.10
N PHE A 77 18.78 14.93 1.08
CA PHE A 77 18.64 14.40 -0.29
C PHE A 77 19.73 14.89 -1.25
N HIS A 78 20.39 16.03 -1.00
CA HIS A 78 21.44 16.56 -1.91
C HIS A 78 22.88 16.44 -1.37
N THR A 79 23.08 15.76 -0.24
CA THR A 79 24.40 15.53 0.38
C THR A 79 24.73 14.03 0.36
N PRO A 80 26.02 13.60 0.40
CA PRO A 80 26.39 12.17 0.46
C PRO A 80 25.76 11.40 1.62
N MET A 81 25.21 12.09 2.62
CA MET A 81 24.41 11.54 3.71
C MET A 81 23.24 10.67 3.21
N PHE A 82 22.68 10.97 2.05
CA PHE A 82 21.65 10.13 1.42
C PHE A 82 22.14 8.70 1.15
N LYS A 83 23.42 8.54 0.76
CA LYS A 83 24.03 7.23 0.51
C LYS A 83 24.11 6.39 1.78
N LEU A 84 24.32 7.03 2.94
CA LEU A 84 24.28 6.35 4.23
C LEU A 84 22.86 5.89 4.58
N ALA A 85 21.83 6.67 4.22
CA ALA A 85 20.43 6.24 4.39
C ALA A 85 20.09 5.03 3.50
N ILE A 86 20.58 4.99 2.25
CA ILE A 86 20.44 3.82 1.36
C ILE A 86 21.14 2.60 1.97
N LEU A 87 22.38 2.77 2.42
CA LEU A 87 23.15 1.68 3.04
C LEU A 87 22.48 1.18 4.32
N ALA A 88 22.02 2.08 5.18
CA ALA A 88 21.30 1.75 6.40
C ALA A 88 19.97 1.02 6.10
N SER A 89 19.27 1.42 5.04
CA SER A 89 18.05 0.74 4.57
C SER A 89 18.36 -0.68 4.11
N HIS A 90 19.40 -0.87 3.28
CA HIS A 90 19.85 -2.19 2.83
C HIS A 90 20.23 -3.09 4.02
N ILE A 91 21.01 -2.57 4.96
CA ILE A 91 21.38 -3.30 6.18
C ILE A 91 20.15 -3.66 7.01
N TYR A 92 19.24 -2.72 7.22
CA TYR A 92 18.03 -2.95 8.00
C TYR A 92 17.13 -4.01 7.36
N HIS A 93 16.89 -3.94 6.06
CA HIS A 93 16.00 -4.89 5.38
C HIS A 93 16.62 -6.29 5.29
N ASP A 94 17.89 -6.37 4.88
CA ASP A 94 18.52 -7.66 4.59
C ASP A 94 19.08 -8.36 5.83
N TYR A 95 19.68 -7.62 6.76
CA TYR A 95 20.39 -8.19 7.90
C TYR A 95 19.63 -8.09 9.21
N VAL A 96 18.70 -7.16 9.35
CA VAL A 96 17.90 -7.03 10.59
C VAL A 96 16.53 -7.65 10.38
N TRP A 97 15.74 -7.15 9.45
CA TRP A 97 14.33 -7.51 9.31
C TRP A 97 14.13 -8.90 8.68
N TYR A 98 14.84 -9.23 7.61
CA TYR A 98 14.68 -10.52 6.94
C TYR A 98 15.00 -11.72 7.86
N PRO A 99 16.14 -11.78 8.58
CA PRO A 99 16.43 -12.92 9.44
C PRO A 99 15.54 -12.98 10.69
N THR A 100 15.13 -11.83 11.26
CA THR A 100 14.35 -11.81 12.51
C THR A 100 12.84 -11.98 12.29
N VAL A 101 12.27 -11.32 11.29
CA VAL A 101 10.82 -11.28 11.04
C VAL A 101 10.47 -11.98 9.73
N GLY A 102 11.25 -11.72 8.67
CA GLY A 102 11.01 -12.24 7.32
C GLY A 102 10.96 -13.77 7.28
N ARG A 103 12.02 -14.44 7.75
CA ARG A 103 12.11 -15.91 7.75
C ARG A 103 10.96 -16.57 8.51
N ILE A 104 10.56 -16.00 9.65
CA ILE A 104 9.45 -16.53 10.45
C ILE A 104 8.13 -16.41 9.68
N ARG A 105 7.88 -15.26 9.02
CA ARG A 105 6.67 -15.05 8.22
C ARG A 105 6.63 -15.95 7.00
N VAL A 106 7.74 -16.07 6.27
CA VAL A 106 7.86 -16.96 5.11
C VAL A 106 7.62 -18.41 5.53
N SER A 107 8.27 -18.87 6.61
CA SER A 107 8.07 -20.23 7.13
C SER A 107 6.62 -20.49 7.54
N ARG A 108 5.94 -19.53 8.17
CA ARG A 108 4.51 -19.65 8.50
C ARG A 108 3.64 -19.68 7.25
N PHE A 109 3.92 -18.84 6.25
CA PHE A 109 3.19 -18.81 4.98
C PHE A 109 3.32 -20.15 4.23
N LEU A 110 4.53 -20.72 4.15
CA LEU A 110 4.79 -21.99 3.49
C LEU A 110 4.04 -23.17 4.11
N LYS A 111 3.69 -23.10 5.40
CA LYS A 111 2.88 -24.12 6.09
C LYS A 111 1.38 -24.07 5.71
N THR A 112 0.90 -22.96 5.15
CA THR A 112 -0.50 -22.83 4.72
C THR A 112 -0.77 -23.63 3.43
N GLY A 113 -2.06 -23.86 3.10
CA GLY A 113 -2.43 -24.50 1.83
C GLY A 113 -1.88 -23.77 0.61
N TRP A 114 -1.91 -22.43 0.63
CA TRP A 114 -1.33 -21.57 -0.40
C TRP A 114 0.19 -21.71 -0.48
N GLY A 115 0.87 -21.81 0.66
CA GLY A 115 2.30 -22.05 0.71
C GLY A 115 2.72 -23.38 0.10
N LYS A 116 1.93 -24.44 0.32
CA LYS A 116 2.14 -25.75 -0.31
C LYS A 116 1.91 -25.71 -1.81
N LEU A 117 0.91 -24.95 -2.28
CA LEU A 117 0.67 -24.73 -3.71
C LEU A 117 1.82 -23.94 -4.34
N TRP A 118 2.31 -22.89 -3.68
CA TRP A 118 3.46 -22.10 -4.13
C TRP A 118 4.68 -22.98 -4.43
N LEU A 119 4.97 -23.95 -3.56
CA LEU A 119 6.06 -24.91 -3.76
C LEU A 119 5.82 -25.93 -4.89
N LYS A 120 4.56 -26.17 -5.26
CA LYS A 120 4.18 -27.08 -6.34
C LYS A 120 4.22 -26.43 -7.72
N TYR A 121 4.11 -25.11 -7.80
CA TYR A 121 4.19 -24.44 -9.08
C TYR A 121 5.62 -24.58 -9.62
N PRO A 122 5.79 -25.05 -10.87
CA PRO A 122 7.08 -24.99 -11.51
C PRO A 122 7.46 -23.51 -11.61
N TYR A 123 8.69 -23.18 -11.21
CA TYR A 123 9.28 -21.93 -11.67
C TYR A 123 9.34 -22.05 -13.19
N GLY A 124 8.44 -21.34 -13.88
CA GLY A 124 8.51 -21.23 -15.33
C GLY A 124 9.86 -20.64 -15.73
N GLU A 125 10.30 -20.89 -16.96
CA GLU A 125 11.41 -20.11 -17.51
C GLU A 125 11.10 -18.63 -17.30
N TYR A 126 12.12 -17.85 -16.90
CA TYR A 126 12.00 -16.40 -16.81
C TYR A 126 11.35 -15.94 -18.12
N PRO A 127 10.21 -15.23 -18.08
CA PRO A 127 9.53 -14.85 -19.30
C PRO A 127 10.54 -14.04 -20.11
N ARG A 128 11.04 -14.64 -21.20
CA ARG A 128 11.87 -13.95 -22.17
C ARG A 128 10.89 -13.07 -22.90
N ASP A 129 10.59 -11.91 -22.33
CA ASP A 129 9.60 -10.98 -22.82
C ASP A 129 10.07 -10.42 -24.17
N VAL A 130 9.78 -11.16 -25.24
CA VAL A 130 9.92 -10.64 -26.61
C VAL A 130 8.85 -9.57 -26.86
N GLN A 131 7.73 -9.63 -26.14
CA GLN A 131 6.57 -8.74 -26.31
C GLN A 131 6.66 -7.38 -25.58
N LEU A 132 7.58 -7.20 -24.62
CA LEU A 132 7.77 -5.90 -23.96
C LEU A 132 8.61 -4.90 -24.78
N LYS A 133 9.25 -5.36 -25.86
CA LYS A 133 10.02 -4.47 -26.76
C LYS A 133 9.14 -3.61 -27.67
N GLU A 134 7.88 -3.98 -27.86
CA GLU A 134 6.93 -3.29 -28.76
C GLU A 134 5.93 -2.41 -28.00
N TRP A 135 6.09 -2.23 -26.68
CA TRP A 135 5.26 -1.32 -25.92
C TRP A 135 5.75 0.13 -26.14
N ASP A 136 5.16 0.81 -27.13
CA ASP A 136 5.27 2.26 -27.31
C ASP A 136 4.26 2.96 -26.40
N PRO A 137 4.69 3.79 -25.42
CA PRO A 137 3.78 4.59 -24.62
C PRO A 137 3.27 5.86 -25.34
N TYR A 138 3.53 6.03 -26.65
CA TYR A 138 3.09 7.18 -27.47
C TYR A 138 2.22 6.78 -28.66
#